data_AF-A0A352C6K1-F1
#
_entry.id   AF-A0A352C6K1-F1
#
_cell.length_a   1.000
_cell.length_b   1.000
_cell.length_c   1.000
_cell.angle_alpha   90.00
_cell.angle_beta   90.00
_cell.angle_gamma   90.00
#
_symmetry.space_group_name_H-M   'P 1'
#
loop_
_entity.id
_entity.type
_entity.pdbx_description
1 polymer ?
#
loop_
_entity_poly.entity_id
_entity_poly.type
_entity_poly.pdbx_seq_one_letter_code
_entity_poly.pdbx_strand_id
1 'polypeptide(L)'
;MAFYRRQGEMMDIWQRLVDLEKKSEDFGLKWPDALTILQQIESECREIREHLEKVKPNQKELEEEIGDLMHASMSLAWFLGFDSKNVLEKACNKFKNRLAMMKVIAKEQGYEHLRGKDFKCLLDLWKQVKVRLEG
;
A
#
# COMPACT_ATOMS: atom_id res chain seq x y z
N MET A 1 29.33 -24.26 -12.35
CA MET A 1 30.25 -23.56 -13.29
C MET A 1 29.51 -23.43 -14.60
N ALA A 2 29.22 -22.28 -15.21
CA ALA A 2 29.64 -20.89 -15.05
C ALA A 2 28.37 -20.00 -15.24
N PHE A 3 28.13 -18.94 -14.47
CA PHE A 3 28.81 -17.63 -14.44
C PHE A 3 28.73 -16.84 -15.78
N TYR A 4 27.81 -15.86 -15.78
CA TYR A 4 27.83 -14.52 -16.41
C TYR A 4 27.61 -14.31 -17.93
N ARG A 5 26.40 -13.81 -18.26
CA ARG A 5 26.06 -12.52 -18.94
C ARG A 5 24.68 -12.69 -19.63
N ARG A 6 23.67 -11.86 -19.38
CA ARG A 6 23.66 -10.41 -19.51
C ARG A 6 23.00 -9.72 -18.31
N GLN A 7 23.71 -8.75 -17.75
CA GLN A 7 23.09 -7.55 -17.19
C GLN A 7 22.32 -6.87 -18.33
N GLY A 8 21.00 -7.05 -18.34
CA GLY A 8 20.06 -6.05 -18.80
C GLY A 8 19.12 -5.89 -17.61
N GLU A 9 19.17 -4.74 -16.96
CA GLU A 9 18.41 -4.46 -15.74
C GLU A 9 16.95 -4.92 -15.92
N MET A 10 16.54 -5.89 -15.10
CA MET A 10 15.13 -6.15 -14.89
C MET A 10 14.57 -4.82 -14.37
N MET A 11 13.88 -4.08 -15.23
CA MET A 11 13.42 -2.74 -14.93
C MET A 11 12.68 -2.76 -13.58
N ASP A 12 13.17 -1.97 -12.63
CA ASP A 12 12.56 -1.84 -11.32
C ASP A 12 11.07 -1.53 -11.50
N ILE A 13 10.17 -2.18 -10.75
CA ILE A 13 8.71 -1.99 -10.90
C ILE A 13 8.34 -0.51 -10.77
N TRP A 14 9.10 0.23 -9.95
CA TRP A 14 9.02 1.67 -9.79
C TRP A 14 9.32 2.43 -11.09
N GLN A 15 10.38 2.04 -11.79
CA GLN A 15 10.74 2.64 -13.07
C GLN A 15 9.69 2.33 -14.13
N ARG A 16 9.19 1.08 -14.17
CA ARG A 16 8.11 0.70 -15.09
C ARG A 16 6.85 1.54 -14.85
N LEU A 17 6.47 1.77 -13.60
CA LEU A 17 5.32 2.63 -13.26
C LEU A 17 5.52 4.05 -13.77
N VAL A 18 6.65 4.67 -13.44
CA VAL A 18 6.98 6.03 -13.88
C VAL A 18 6.99 6.15 -15.40
N ASP A 19 7.53 5.14 -16.10
CA ASP A 19 7.56 5.14 -17.56
C ASP A 19 6.16 5.00 -18.18
N LEU A 20 5.26 4.25 -17.55
CA LEU A 20 3.86 4.14 -17.99
C LEU A 20 3.10 5.44 -17.77
N GLU A 21 3.25 6.07 -16.60
CA GLU A 21 2.63 7.37 -16.32
C GLU A 21 3.09 8.44 -17.32
N LYS A 22 4.40 8.54 -17.57
CA LYS A 22 4.95 9.47 -18.58
C LYS A 22 4.42 9.19 -19.98
N LYS A 23 4.39 7.93 -20.40
CA LYS A 23 3.86 7.54 -21.72
C LYS A 23 2.37 7.89 -21.84
N SER A 24 1.60 7.69 -20.79
CA SER A 24 0.17 8.08 -20.75
C SER A 24 0.02 9.59 -20.90
N GLU A 25 0.80 10.38 -20.14
CA GLU A 25 0.78 11.84 -20.23
C GLU A 25 1.22 12.36 -21.60
N ASP A 26 2.28 11.78 -22.17
CA ASP A 26 2.81 12.12 -23.51
C ASP A 26 1.81 11.77 -24.62
N PHE A 27 1.05 10.69 -24.44
CA PHE A 27 -0.06 10.31 -25.33
C PHE A 27 -1.29 11.21 -25.16
N GLY A 28 -1.34 12.04 -24.11
CA GLY A 28 -2.46 12.94 -23.81
C GLY A 28 -3.53 12.31 -22.92
N LEU A 29 -3.31 11.10 -22.41
CA LEU A 29 -4.17 10.49 -21.38
C LEU A 29 -3.80 11.09 -20.02
N LYS A 30 -4.51 12.15 -19.63
CA LYS A 30 -4.26 12.89 -18.39
C LYS A 30 -5.48 12.87 -17.49
N TRP A 31 -5.22 12.67 -16.20
CA TRP A 31 -6.22 12.90 -15.17
C TRP A 31 -6.60 14.39 -15.12
N PRO A 32 -7.89 14.75 -14.99
CA PRO A 32 -8.33 16.13 -14.87
C PRO A 32 -7.77 16.81 -13.61
N ASP A 33 -7.82 16.08 -12.49
CA ASP A 33 -7.35 16.51 -11.18
C ASP A 33 -7.12 15.30 -10.25
N ALA A 34 -6.54 15.57 -9.07
CA ALA A 34 -6.28 14.55 -8.06
C ALA A 34 -7.56 13.95 -7.46
N LEU A 35 -8.69 14.68 -7.47
CA LEU A 35 -9.95 14.17 -6.93
C LEU A 35 -10.54 13.10 -7.85
N THR A 36 -10.34 13.22 -9.16
CA THR A 36 -10.74 12.20 -10.14
C THR A 36 -9.96 10.90 -9.92
N ILE A 37 -8.68 10.97 -9.55
CA ILE A 37 -7.88 9.78 -9.21
C ILE A 37 -8.36 9.17 -7.89
N LEU A 38 -8.74 9.99 -6.90
CA LEU A 38 -9.35 9.49 -5.66
C LEU A 38 -10.67 8.76 -5.93
N GLN A 39 -11.49 9.24 -6.86
CA GLN A 39 -12.70 8.53 -7.29
C GLN A 39 -12.37 7.17 -7.92
N GLN A 40 -11.29 7.06 -8.70
CA GLN A 40 -10.83 5.77 -9.22
C GLN A 40 -10.46 4.83 -8.07
N ILE A 41 -9.66 5.30 -7.10
CA ILE A 41 -9.28 4.53 -5.91
C ILE A 41 -10.52 4.04 -5.15
N GLU A 42 -11.55 4.87 -5.02
CA GLU A 42 -12.83 4.49 -4.41
C GLU A 42 -13.59 3.44 -5.24
N SER A 43 -13.48 3.47 -6.57
CA SER A 43 -14.01 2.40 -7.45
C SER A 43 -13.31 1.07 -7.18
N GLU A 44 -11.98 1.02 -7.20
CA GLU A 44 -11.24 -0.23 -6.97
C GLU A 44 -11.55 -0.82 -5.58
N CYS A 45 -11.69 0.03 -4.56
CA CYS A 45 -12.10 -0.40 -3.23
C CYS A 45 -13.50 -1.07 -3.22
N ARG A 46 -14.40 -0.59 -4.08
CA ARG A 46 -15.76 -1.13 -4.22
C ARG A 46 -15.73 -2.47 -4.95
N GLU A 47 -14.95 -2.56 -6.03
CA GLU A 47 -14.80 -3.79 -6.81
C GLU A 47 -14.22 -4.90 -5.92
N ILE A 48 -13.12 -4.64 -5.21
CA ILE A 48 -12.56 -5.55 -4.19
C ILE A 48 -13.62 -6.02 -3.20
N ARG A 49 -14.45 -5.10 -2.67
CA ARG A 49 -15.52 -5.43 -1.73
C ARG A 49 -16.54 -6.38 -2.36
N GLU A 50 -16.99 -6.08 -3.57
CA GLU A 50 -17.96 -6.91 -4.30
C GLU A 50 -17.41 -8.32 -4.53
N HIS A 51 -16.12 -8.49 -4.83
CA HIS A 51 -15.51 -9.82 -4.95
C HIS A 51 -15.42 -10.56 -3.61
N LEU A 52 -15.09 -9.87 -2.51
CA LEU A 52 -15.00 -10.45 -1.17
C LEU A 52 -16.35 -10.88 -0.58
N GLU A 53 -17.44 -10.22 -0.97
CA GLU A 53 -18.80 -10.52 -0.49
C GLU A 53 -19.44 -11.73 -1.22
N LYS A 54 -18.83 -12.24 -2.28
CA LYS A 54 -19.28 -13.46 -2.98
C LYS A 54 -19.07 -14.70 -2.09
N VAL A 55 -19.99 -15.68 -2.17
CA VAL A 55 -19.90 -16.97 -1.46
C VAL A 55 -18.61 -17.73 -1.80
N LYS A 56 -18.13 -17.59 -3.05
CA LYS A 56 -16.86 -18.14 -3.51
C LYS A 56 -16.12 -17.07 -4.33
N PRO A 57 -15.27 -16.25 -3.68
CA PRO A 57 -14.51 -15.20 -4.36
C PRO A 57 -13.56 -15.80 -5.41
N ASN A 58 -13.58 -15.26 -6.62
CA ASN A 58 -12.58 -15.57 -7.63
C ASN A 58 -11.25 -14.90 -7.26
N GLN A 59 -10.25 -15.71 -6.93
CA GLN A 59 -8.94 -15.20 -6.48
C GLN A 59 -8.21 -14.42 -7.56
N LYS A 60 -8.41 -14.76 -8.84
CA LYS A 60 -7.74 -14.06 -9.94
C LYS A 60 -8.28 -12.65 -10.12
N GLU A 61 -9.61 -12.50 -10.11
CA GLU A 61 -10.26 -11.18 -10.18
C GLU A 61 -9.86 -10.33 -8.97
N LEU A 62 -9.87 -10.91 -7.77
CA LEU A 62 -9.45 -10.18 -6.57
C LEU A 62 -7.98 -9.72 -6.64
N GLU A 63 -7.08 -10.52 -7.22
CA GLU A 63 -5.68 -10.12 -7.46
C GLU A 63 -5.57 -8.96 -8.46
N GLU A 64 -6.39 -8.95 -9.50
CA GLU A 64 -6.48 -7.88 -10.50
C GLU A 64 -6.93 -6.56 -9.85
N GLU A 65 -8.05 -6.57 -9.12
CA GLU A 65 -8.57 -5.36 -8.46
C GLU A 65 -7.62 -4.79 -7.38
N ILE A 66 -6.90 -5.67 -6.66
CA ILE A 66 -5.86 -5.23 -5.72
C ILE A 66 -4.70 -4.57 -6.47
N GLY A 67 -4.33 -5.12 -7.63
CA GLY A 67 -3.32 -4.54 -8.51
C GLY A 67 -3.71 -3.13 -8.97
N ASP A 68 -4.96 -2.95 -9.39
CA ASP A 68 -5.48 -1.67 -9.86
C ASP A 68 -5.59 -0.64 -8.72
N LEU A 69 -6.02 -1.04 -7.53
CA LEU A 69 -5.97 -0.19 -6.33
C LEU A 69 -4.53 0.28 -6.02
N MET A 70 -3.56 -0.63 -6.11
CA MET A 70 -2.16 -0.30 -5.89
C MET A 70 -1.66 0.68 -6.95
N HIS A 71 -1.95 0.43 -8.23
CA HIS A 71 -1.58 1.29 -9.33
C HIS A 71 -2.18 2.70 -9.15
N ALA A 72 -3.50 2.82 -8.97
CA ALA A 72 -4.18 4.09 -8.80
C ALA A 72 -3.63 4.91 -7.61
N SER A 73 -3.30 4.24 -6.50
CA SER A 73 -2.65 4.87 -5.34
C SER A 73 -1.27 5.46 -5.68
N MET A 74 -0.49 4.75 -6.50
CA MET A 74 0.83 5.19 -6.95
C MET A 74 0.74 6.26 -8.03
N SER A 75 -0.26 6.21 -8.92
CA SER A 75 -0.58 7.25 -9.90
C SER A 75 -0.97 8.56 -9.21
N LEU A 76 -1.73 8.50 -8.11
CA LEU A 76 -2.05 9.69 -7.31
C LEU A 76 -0.78 10.35 -6.75
N ALA A 77 0.15 9.55 -6.23
CA ALA A 77 1.43 10.08 -5.74
C ALA A 77 2.23 10.74 -6.87
N TRP A 78 2.31 10.10 -8.04
CA TRP A 78 2.95 10.65 -9.24
C TRP A 78 2.31 11.96 -9.69
N PHE A 79 0.98 12.00 -9.82
CA PHE A 79 0.22 13.17 -10.24
C PHE A 79 0.46 14.38 -9.32
N LEU A 80 0.63 14.14 -8.02
CA LEU A 80 0.94 15.17 -7.02
C LEU A 80 2.42 15.56 -6.97
N GLY A 81 3.26 14.99 -7.84
CA GLY A 81 4.70 15.27 -7.91
C GLY A 81 5.52 14.57 -6.82
N PHE A 82 4.98 13.53 -6.18
CA PHE A 82 5.70 12.73 -5.21
C PHE A 82 6.41 11.55 -5.87
N ASP A 83 7.57 11.19 -5.33
CA ASP A 83 8.22 9.92 -5.64
C ASP A 83 7.45 8.77 -4.96
N SER A 84 6.71 7.98 -5.74
CA SER A 84 5.84 6.91 -5.25
C SER A 84 6.59 5.85 -4.43
N LYS A 85 7.85 5.56 -4.77
CA LYS A 85 8.71 4.62 -4.03
C LYS A 85 9.02 5.17 -2.64
N ASN A 86 9.45 6.42 -2.55
CA ASN A 86 9.73 7.10 -1.29
C ASN A 86 8.46 7.27 -0.44
N VAL A 87 7.30 7.52 -1.05
CA VAL A 87 6.01 7.57 -0.35
C VAL A 87 5.72 6.23 0.34
N LEU A 88 5.87 5.10 -0.38
CA LEU A 88 5.66 3.78 0.20
C LEU A 88 6.73 3.46 1.26
N GLU A 89 8.00 3.80 1.01
CA GLU A 89 9.08 3.59 1.97
C GLU A 89 8.82 4.32 3.29
N LYS A 90 8.36 5.57 3.24
CA LYS A 90 7.95 6.33 4.44
C LYS A 90 6.77 5.67 5.15
N ALA A 91 5.78 5.15 4.42
CA ALA A 91 4.66 4.43 5.02
C ALA A 91 5.12 3.15 5.74
N CYS A 92 6.01 2.37 5.13
CA CYS A 92 6.62 1.18 5.71
C CYS A 92 7.42 1.50 6.98
N ASN A 93 8.24 2.56 6.94
CA ASN A 93 9.01 3.01 8.10
C ASN A 93 8.10 3.47 9.25
N LYS A 94 7.01 4.20 8.94
CA LYS A 94 6.00 4.58 9.93
C LYS A 94 5.35 3.33 10.56
N PHE A 95 4.98 2.33 9.76
CA PHE A 95 4.42 1.08 10.27
C PHE A 95 5.41 0.30 11.14
N LYS A 96 6.68 0.20 10.72
CA LYS A 96 7.76 -0.44 11.50
C LYS A 96 7.91 0.19 12.89
N ASN A 97 7.94 1.52 12.96
CA ASN A 97 8.05 2.24 14.23
C ASN A 97 6.82 2.01 15.12
N ARG A 98 5.61 2.06 14.53
CA ARG A 98 4.36 1.77 15.24
C ARG A 98 4.32 0.34 15.78
N LEU A 99 4.74 -0.64 14.98
CA LEU A 99 4.81 -2.04 15.40
C LEU A 99 5.82 -2.25 16.55
N ALA A 100 6.98 -1.59 16.49
CA ALA A 100 7.96 -1.62 17.57
C ALA A 100 7.39 -1.04 18.88
N MET A 101 6.70 0.11 18.79
CA MET A 101 6.03 0.71 19.95
C MET A 101 4.89 -0.18 20.48
N MET A 102 4.13 -0.83 19.60
CA MET A 102 3.06 -1.74 20.00
C MET A 102 3.60 -2.90 20.84
N LYS A 103 4.80 -3.42 20.51
CA LYS A 103 5.46 -4.47 21.30
C LYS A 103 5.87 -3.98 22.70
N VAL A 104 6.34 -2.72 22.80
CA VAL A 104 6.67 -2.11 24.10
C VAL A 104 5.42 -2.00 24.97
N ILE A 105 4.35 -1.41 24.44
CA ILE A 105 3.08 -1.21 25.19
C ILE A 105 2.46 -2.56 25.56
N ALA A 106 2.48 -3.54 24.66
CA ALA A 106 2.01 -4.89 24.96
C ALA A 106 2.76 -5.51 26.15
N LYS A 107 4.09 -5.36 26.18
CA LYS A 107 4.92 -5.85 27.28
C LYS A 107 4.66 -5.10 28.59
N GLU A 108 4.47 -3.78 28.54
CA GLU A 108 4.08 -2.96 29.70
C GLU A 108 2.73 -3.43 30.29
N GLN A 109 1.83 -3.97 29.46
CA GLN A 109 0.55 -4.55 29.87
C GLN A 109 0.62 -6.06 30.20
N GLY A 110 1.82 -6.63 30.29
CA GLY A 110 2.04 -8.04 30.65
C GLY A 110 1.76 -9.04 29.52
N TYR A 111 1.72 -8.60 28.26
CA TYR A 111 1.57 -9.49 27.11
C TYR A 111 2.92 -9.85 26.49
N GLU A 112 3.22 -11.15 26.45
CA GLU A 112 4.35 -11.72 25.68
C GLU A 112 4.09 -11.62 24.16
N HIS A 113 2.84 -11.80 23.73
CA HIS A 113 2.40 -11.66 22.34
C HIS A 113 0.91 -11.29 22.26
N LEU A 114 0.47 -10.86 21.08
CA LEU A 114 -0.93 -10.47 20.83
C LEU A 114 -1.76 -11.54 20.10
N ARG A 115 -1.21 -12.75 19.88
CA ARG A 115 -1.97 -13.85 19.28
C ARG A 115 -3.18 -14.19 20.15
N GLY A 116 -4.34 -14.36 19.50
CA GLY A 116 -5.61 -14.69 20.18
C GLY A 116 -6.26 -13.53 20.93
N LYS A 117 -5.68 -12.31 20.90
CA LYS A 117 -6.36 -11.12 21.43
C LYS A 117 -7.50 -10.72 20.50
N ASP A 118 -8.59 -10.28 21.11
CA ASP A 118 -9.71 -9.74 20.34
C ASP A 118 -9.31 -8.46 19.61
N PHE A 119 -10.07 -8.13 18.57
CA PHE A 119 -9.78 -6.97 17.74
C PHE A 119 -9.86 -5.64 18.50
N LYS A 120 -10.71 -5.56 19.52
CA LYS A 120 -10.85 -4.36 20.36
C LYS A 120 -9.56 -4.07 21.13
N CYS A 121 -8.97 -5.08 21.74
CA CYS A 121 -7.68 -5.01 22.41
C CYS A 121 -6.58 -4.54 21.45
N LEU A 122 -6.53 -5.08 20.22
CA LEU A 122 -5.57 -4.66 19.20
C LEU A 122 -5.76 -3.18 18.83
N LEU A 123 -7.00 -2.73 18.65
CA LEU A 123 -7.32 -1.33 18.36
C LEU A 123 -6.92 -0.39 19.51
N ASP A 124 -7.17 -0.78 20.76
CA ASP A 124 -6.84 0.04 21.91
C ASP A 124 -5.32 0.18 22.11
N LEU A 125 -4.56 -0.90 21.89
CA LEU A 125 -3.10 -0.85 21.82
C LEU A 125 -2.62 0.07 20.68
N TRP A 126 -3.24 -0.04 19.50
CA TRP A 126 -2.89 0.79 18.34
C TRP A 126 -3.16 2.28 18.57
N LYS A 127 -4.24 2.63 19.28
CA LYS A 127 -4.50 4.02 19.69
C LYS A 127 -3.41 4.56 20.61
N GLN A 128 -2.98 3.77 21.60
CA GLN A 128 -1.90 4.14 22.51
C GLN A 128 -0.57 4.35 21.77
N VAL A 129 -0.27 3.49 20.79
CA VAL A 129 0.90 3.63 19.90
C VAL A 129 0.90 4.99 19.20
N LYS A 130 -0.24 5.40 18.63
CA LYS A 130 -0.35 6.71 17.95
C LYS A 130 -0.09 7.85 18.91
N VAL A 131 -0.76 7.86 20.07
CA VAL A 131 -0.58 8.92 21.10
C VAL A 131 0.89 9.03 21.53
N ARG A 132 1.59 7.91 21.72
CA ARG A 132 2.98 7.92 22.20
C ARG A 132 4.03 8.28 21.14
N LEU A 133 3.68 8.24 19.86
CA LEU A 133 4.58 8.60 18.76
C LEU A 133 4.24 9.96 18.14
N GLU A 134 3.01 10.44 18.33
CA GLU A 134 2.51 11.71 17.76
C GLU A 134 2.42 12.83 18.82
N GLY A 135 2.52 12.50 20.11
CA GLY A 135 2.74 13.45 21.20
C GLY A 135 4.20 13.58 21.57
#